data_AF-M3F0F7-F1
#
_entry.id   AF-M3F0F7-F1
#
_cell.length_a   1.000
_cell.length_b   1.000
_cell.length_c   1.000
_cell.angle_alpha   90.00
_cell.angle_beta   90.00
_cell.angle_gamma   90.00
#
_symmetry.space_group_name_H-M   'P 1'
#
loop_
_entity.id
_entity.type
_entity.pdbx_description
1 polymer ?
#
loop_
_entity_poly.entity_id
_entity_poly.type
_entity_poly.pdbx_seq_one_letter_code
_entity_poly.pdbx_strand_id
1 'polypeptide(L)'
;MKLSVPAAGRTAGRTTLAAAVAAVTLIATGSMAGAAPAPEAALAAAPDLPVANVKAHLAQLQSIATANGGNRAHGRAGYTASLNYVKGKLDAAGFVTTTQSFTSGGRTGYNLIADWPGGNTNQVVMAGSHLDSVTTGAGINDNGSGSAAVLEAALAVSRSNYQPTKHLRFAWWGAEELGLVGSRYYVNNLSSANRGRISGYLNFDMIGSPNPGYFVYDDDPVIEQTFKDYFTGIGVPTEIETEGDGRSDHAPFKSAGVPVGGLFTGASRAKTAAQVTKWGGTSGQAFDRCYHSSCDTTSNINDTALDRNSDALAYAVWELSE
;
A
#
# COMPACT_ATOMS: atom_id res chain seq x y z
N MET A 1 68.39 26.80 -29.89
CA MET A 1 68.52 26.99 -31.34
C MET A 1 67.38 27.91 -31.79
N LYS A 2 67.72 29.11 -32.28
CA LYS A 2 66.89 30.14 -32.97
C LYS A 2 65.61 30.64 -32.27
N LEU A 3 65.60 31.80 -31.60
CA LEU A 3 65.56 33.21 -32.09
C LEU A 3 64.29 33.57 -32.88
N SER A 4 63.49 34.49 -32.32
CA SER A 4 63.02 35.71 -33.00
C SER A 4 62.59 36.79 -31.97
N VAL A 5 62.97 38.02 -32.28
CA VAL A 5 63.09 39.28 -31.50
C VAL A 5 62.65 40.40 -32.51
N PRO A 6 62.47 41.71 -32.20
CA PRO A 6 61.62 42.46 -31.26
C PRO A 6 60.89 43.67 -31.92
N ALA A 7 60.55 44.70 -31.10
CA ALA A 7 60.39 46.15 -31.35
C ALA A 7 58.97 46.65 -31.66
N ALA A 8 58.50 47.84 -31.25
CA ALA A 8 59.10 49.10 -30.76
C ALA A 8 58.04 49.80 -29.84
N GLY A 9 58.23 50.89 -29.09
CA GLY A 9 59.29 51.89 -28.90
C GLY A 9 58.67 53.11 -28.19
N ARG A 10 59.47 53.86 -27.40
CA ARG A 10 59.50 55.33 -27.13
C ARG A 10 58.16 56.06 -26.78
N THR A 11 58.03 57.07 -25.92
CA THR A 11 58.90 57.97 -25.13
C THR A 11 57.98 58.92 -24.33
N ALA A 12 58.50 59.43 -23.20
CA ALA A 12 58.35 60.80 -22.68
C ALA A 12 56.98 61.33 -22.18
N GLY A 13 57.05 62.08 -21.06
CA GLY A 13 56.13 63.20 -20.82
C GLY A 13 55.66 63.35 -19.37
N ARG A 14 56.44 64.09 -18.57
CA ARG A 14 56.00 64.74 -17.32
C ARG A 14 54.68 65.49 -17.54
N THR A 15 53.75 65.41 -16.59
CA THR A 15 53.41 66.53 -15.69
C THR A 15 52.41 66.11 -14.62
N THR A 16 52.76 66.49 -13.39
CA THR A 16 51.97 66.48 -12.16
C THR A 16 50.67 67.27 -12.29
N LEU A 17 49.57 66.73 -11.75
CA LEU A 17 48.57 67.54 -11.04
C LEU A 17 47.99 66.68 -9.89
N ALA A 18 48.09 67.21 -8.69
CA ALA A 18 47.52 66.63 -7.48
C ALA A 18 45.99 66.75 -7.50
N ALA A 19 45.29 65.68 -7.11
CA ALA A 19 43.92 65.73 -6.66
C ALA A 19 43.77 64.77 -5.48
N ALA A 20 43.43 65.34 -4.32
CA ALA A 20 43.15 64.61 -3.09
C ALA A 20 41.93 63.70 -3.28
N VAL A 21 42.10 62.40 -3.04
CA VAL A 21 40.99 61.44 -2.95
C VAL A 21 40.76 61.15 -1.48
N ALA A 22 39.60 61.55 -0.98
CA ALA A 22 39.10 61.15 0.33
C ALA A 22 38.85 59.63 0.34
N ALA A 23 39.58 58.90 1.19
CA ALA A 23 39.32 57.49 1.43
C ALA A 23 38.07 57.35 2.30
N VAL A 24 36.95 56.95 1.68
CA VAL A 24 35.77 56.46 2.40
C VAL A 24 36.00 54.98 2.69
N THR A 25 36.36 54.63 3.91
CA THR A 25 36.31 53.24 4.41
C THR A 25 34.86 52.84 4.60
N LEU A 26 34.31 52.07 3.65
CA LEU A 26 33.06 51.34 3.85
C LEU A 26 33.37 50.11 4.73
N ILE A 27 32.95 50.15 5.99
CA ILE A 27 32.88 48.94 6.83
C ILE A 27 31.63 48.19 6.37
N ALA A 28 31.81 47.16 5.53
CA ALA A 28 30.75 46.22 5.22
C ALA A 28 30.58 45.28 6.42
N THR A 29 29.58 45.53 7.26
CA THR A 29 29.08 44.53 8.21
C THR A 29 28.35 43.46 7.41
N GLY A 30 29.09 42.41 7.02
CA GLY A 30 28.51 41.23 6.41
C GLY A 30 27.69 40.46 7.44
N SER A 31 26.37 40.65 7.43
CA SER A 31 25.44 39.76 8.11
C SER A 31 25.52 38.38 7.45
N MET A 32 26.13 37.41 8.12
CA MET A 32 25.94 36.00 7.79
C MET A 32 24.49 35.64 8.12
N ALA A 33 23.59 35.92 7.19
CA ALA A 33 22.25 35.36 7.23
C ALA A 33 22.42 33.84 7.09
N GLY A 34 22.24 33.12 8.19
CA GLY A 34 22.14 31.66 8.16
C GLY A 34 21.08 31.30 7.13
N ALA A 35 21.42 30.43 6.18
CA ALA A 35 20.45 29.86 5.27
C ALA A 35 19.32 29.28 6.11
N ALA A 36 18.11 29.79 5.92
CA ALA A 36 16.93 29.16 6.50
C ALA A 36 16.94 27.68 6.07
N PRO A 37 16.68 26.73 6.98
CA PRO A 37 16.48 25.35 6.56
C PRO A 37 15.43 25.36 5.44
N ALA A 38 15.68 24.59 4.38
CA ALA A 38 14.67 24.38 3.35
C ALA A 38 13.35 24.02 4.04
N PRO A 39 12.20 24.55 3.60
CA PRO A 39 10.93 24.14 4.17
C PRO A 39 10.88 22.62 4.09
N GLU A 40 10.78 21.99 5.26
CA GLU A 40 10.46 20.58 5.38
C GLU A 40 9.22 20.38 4.51
N ALA A 41 9.34 19.58 3.45
CA ALA A 41 8.25 19.38 2.52
C ALA A 41 7.05 18.92 3.35
N ALA A 42 5.98 19.72 3.39
CA ALA A 42 4.78 19.35 4.11
C ALA A 42 4.34 17.97 3.59
N LEU A 43 4.21 17.02 4.51
CA LEU A 43 3.84 15.64 4.19
C LEU A 43 2.54 15.64 3.38
N ALA A 44 2.53 14.88 2.29
CA ALA A 44 1.34 14.75 1.48
C ALA A 44 0.29 13.97 2.29
N ALA A 45 -0.87 14.56 2.55
CA ALA A 45 -1.98 13.83 3.15
C ALA A 45 -2.34 12.62 2.27
N ALA A 46 -2.75 11.51 2.91
CA ALA A 46 -3.21 10.33 2.20
C ALA A 46 -4.34 10.69 1.21
N PRO A 47 -4.28 10.23 -0.04
CA PRO A 47 -5.33 10.49 -1.01
C PRO A 47 -6.59 9.67 -0.67
N ASP A 48 -7.75 10.25 -0.98
CA ASP A 48 -8.99 9.50 -1.16
C ASP A 48 -8.80 8.45 -2.27
N LEU A 49 -9.28 7.22 -2.05
CA LEU A 49 -9.28 6.15 -3.04
C LEU A 49 -10.68 6.02 -3.63
N PRO A 50 -10.96 6.58 -4.82
CA PRO A 50 -12.32 6.61 -5.33
C PRO A 50 -12.90 5.20 -5.43
N VAL A 51 -13.98 4.90 -4.69
CA VAL A 51 -14.62 3.58 -4.69
C VAL A 51 -14.98 3.09 -6.11
N ALA A 52 -15.23 4.01 -7.04
CA ALA A 52 -15.45 3.69 -8.44
C ALA A 52 -14.24 2.98 -9.10
N ASN A 53 -13.01 3.37 -8.77
CA ASN A 53 -11.79 2.73 -9.26
C ASN A 53 -11.61 1.35 -8.62
N VAL A 54 -11.83 1.23 -7.31
CA VAL A 54 -11.80 -0.04 -6.59
C VAL A 54 -12.83 -1.01 -7.19
N LYS A 55 -14.06 -0.56 -7.42
CA LYS A 55 -15.11 -1.36 -8.08
C LYS A 55 -14.79 -1.71 -9.53
N ALA A 56 -14.07 -0.86 -10.26
CA ALA A 56 -13.60 -1.19 -11.60
C ALA A 56 -12.62 -2.38 -11.56
N HIS A 57 -11.75 -2.47 -10.55
CA HIS A 57 -10.92 -3.65 -10.34
C HIS A 57 -11.75 -4.89 -10.00
N LEU A 58 -12.76 -4.77 -9.12
CA LEU A 58 -13.69 -5.88 -8.82
C LEU A 58 -14.42 -6.39 -10.06
N ALA A 59 -14.89 -5.49 -10.93
CA ALA A 59 -15.53 -5.85 -12.19
C ALA A 59 -14.57 -6.61 -13.12
N GLN A 60 -13.29 -6.23 -13.15
CA GLN A 60 -12.28 -6.96 -13.92
C GLN A 60 -12.01 -8.35 -13.33
N LEU A 61 -11.89 -8.47 -12.01
CA LEU A 61 -11.73 -9.78 -11.35
C LEU A 61 -12.95 -10.68 -11.60
N GLN A 62 -14.16 -10.14 -11.54
CA GLN A 62 -15.39 -10.86 -11.90
C GLN A 62 -15.37 -11.33 -13.35
N SER A 63 -14.99 -10.46 -14.29
CA SER A 63 -14.87 -10.80 -15.71
C SER A 63 -13.86 -11.93 -15.93
N ILE A 64 -12.70 -11.85 -15.25
CA ILE A 64 -11.68 -12.90 -15.27
C ILE A 64 -12.25 -14.22 -14.73
N ALA A 65 -12.94 -14.21 -13.59
CA ALA A 65 -13.56 -15.41 -13.04
C ALA A 65 -14.53 -16.04 -14.04
N THR A 66 -15.46 -15.25 -14.59
CA THR A 66 -16.45 -15.68 -15.58
C THR A 66 -15.78 -16.30 -16.81
N ALA A 67 -14.73 -15.68 -17.34
CA ALA A 67 -13.99 -16.19 -18.49
C ALA A 67 -13.19 -17.47 -18.22
N ASN A 68 -12.95 -17.81 -16.94
CA ASN A 68 -12.06 -18.91 -16.54
C ASN A 68 -12.76 -19.96 -15.66
N GLY A 69 -14.03 -20.26 -15.95
CA GLY A 69 -14.78 -21.32 -15.27
C GLY A 69 -15.39 -20.90 -13.93
N GLY A 70 -15.66 -19.59 -13.76
CA GLY A 70 -16.42 -19.03 -12.65
C GLY A 70 -15.65 -18.79 -11.36
N ASN A 71 -14.32 -18.87 -11.36
CA ASN A 71 -13.50 -18.76 -10.16
C ASN A 71 -12.09 -18.23 -10.45
N ARG A 72 -11.35 -17.88 -9.39
CA ARG A 72 -9.96 -17.40 -9.43
C ARG A 72 -9.06 -18.23 -8.50
N ALA A 73 -9.40 -19.51 -8.31
CA ALA A 73 -8.74 -20.37 -7.32
C ALA A 73 -7.34 -20.82 -7.73
N HIS A 74 -6.53 -21.16 -6.71
CA HIS A 74 -5.17 -21.70 -6.87
C HIS A 74 -5.08 -22.80 -7.95
N GLY A 75 -4.06 -22.68 -8.79
CA GLY A 75 -3.75 -23.67 -9.83
C GLY A 75 -4.81 -23.78 -10.94
N ARG A 76 -5.71 -22.79 -11.07
CA ARG A 76 -6.65 -22.63 -12.18
C ARG A 76 -6.31 -21.37 -13.00
N ALA A 77 -6.78 -21.33 -14.25
CA ALA A 77 -6.48 -20.25 -15.18
C ALA A 77 -6.95 -18.87 -14.68
N GLY A 78 -8.06 -18.81 -13.93
CA GLY A 78 -8.59 -17.58 -13.35
C GLY A 78 -7.60 -16.89 -12.41
N TYR A 79 -6.88 -17.64 -11.57
CA TYR A 79 -5.86 -17.08 -10.68
C TYR A 79 -4.72 -16.41 -11.47
N THR A 80 -4.15 -17.13 -12.44
CA THR A 80 -3.06 -16.59 -13.27
C THR A 80 -3.50 -15.35 -14.05
N ALA A 81 -4.74 -15.34 -14.56
CA ALA A 81 -5.30 -14.17 -15.24
C ALA A 81 -5.50 -12.99 -14.28
N SER A 82 -5.93 -13.22 -13.04
CA SER A 82 -5.99 -12.18 -12.00
C SER A 82 -4.61 -11.62 -11.68
N LEU A 83 -3.61 -12.47 -11.48
CA LEU A 83 -2.24 -12.05 -11.21
C LEU A 83 -1.69 -11.19 -12.36
N ASN A 84 -1.89 -11.61 -13.61
CA ASN A 84 -1.43 -10.86 -14.78
C ASN A 84 -2.10 -9.49 -14.89
N TYR A 85 -3.39 -9.39 -14.56
CA TYR A 85 -4.10 -8.11 -14.52
C TYR A 85 -3.50 -7.15 -13.50
N VAL A 86 -3.33 -7.60 -12.26
CA VAL A 86 -2.76 -6.80 -11.16
C VAL A 86 -1.33 -6.39 -11.50
N LYS A 87 -0.49 -7.35 -11.94
CA LYS A 87 0.90 -7.09 -12.35
C LYS A 87 0.98 -6.06 -13.47
N GLY A 88 0.15 -6.19 -14.50
CA GLY A 88 0.15 -5.25 -15.64
C GLY A 88 -0.20 -3.82 -15.24
N LYS A 89 -1.09 -3.63 -14.26
CA LYS A 89 -1.41 -2.31 -13.70
C LYS A 89 -0.24 -1.72 -12.92
N LEU A 90 0.43 -2.53 -12.11
CA LEU A 90 1.59 -2.11 -11.31
C LEU A 90 2.81 -1.78 -12.17
N ASP A 91 3.12 -2.63 -13.16
CA ASP A 91 4.21 -2.40 -14.11
C ASP A 91 4.01 -1.08 -14.87
N ALA A 92 2.79 -0.82 -15.35
CA ALA A 92 2.44 0.41 -16.04
C ALA A 92 2.51 1.65 -15.13
N ALA A 93 2.38 1.47 -13.82
CA ALA A 93 2.49 2.52 -12.80
C ALA A 93 3.93 2.72 -12.29
N GLY A 94 4.91 1.95 -12.78
CA GLY A 94 6.33 2.11 -12.45
C GLY A 94 6.81 1.31 -11.24
N PHE A 95 6.02 0.36 -10.74
CA PHE A 95 6.47 -0.55 -9.69
C PHE A 95 7.48 -1.57 -10.22
N VAL A 96 8.41 -1.98 -9.36
CA VAL A 96 9.27 -3.14 -9.63
C VAL A 96 8.54 -4.39 -9.15
N THR A 97 8.02 -5.20 -10.07
CA THR A 97 7.24 -6.38 -9.71
C THR A 97 8.05 -7.69 -9.78
N THR A 98 7.80 -8.58 -8.83
CA THR A 98 8.35 -9.93 -8.76
C THR A 98 7.23 -10.95 -8.63
N THR A 99 7.17 -11.91 -9.55
CA THR A 99 6.30 -13.09 -9.42
C THR A 99 7.06 -14.21 -8.73
N GLN A 100 6.72 -14.51 -7.48
CA GLN A 100 7.31 -15.59 -6.71
C GLN A 100 6.48 -16.87 -6.91
N SER A 101 7.03 -17.87 -7.58
CA SER A 101 6.35 -19.17 -7.75
C SER A 101 6.60 -20.12 -6.57
N PHE A 102 5.63 -20.97 -6.30
CA PHE A 102 5.70 -22.09 -5.36
C PHE A 102 4.85 -23.26 -5.87
N THR A 103 4.94 -24.42 -5.22
CA THR A 103 4.11 -25.60 -5.55
C THR A 103 3.28 -26.00 -4.35
N SER A 104 1.97 -26.22 -4.56
CA SER A 104 1.04 -26.71 -3.56
C SER A 104 -0.03 -27.58 -4.19
N GLY A 105 -0.33 -28.73 -3.59
CA GLY A 105 -1.31 -29.68 -4.13
C GLY A 105 -0.99 -30.17 -5.54
N GLY A 106 0.30 -30.28 -5.90
CA GLY A 106 0.76 -30.68 -7.23
C GLY A 106 0.54 -29.63 -8.32
N ARG A 107 0.21 -28.38 -7.96
CA ARG A 107 0.01 -27.27 -8.89
C ARG A 107 0.93 -26.11 -8.55
N THR A 108 1.40 -25.41 -9.57
CA THR A 108 2.14 -24.15 -9.39
C THR A 108 1.19 -23.06 -8.91
N GLY A 109 1.55 -22.42 -7.82
CA GLY A 109 0.95 -21.18 -7.31
C GLY A 109 1.95 -20.03 -7.42
N TYR A 110 1.46 -18.81 -7.23
CA TYR A 110 2.29 -17.62 -7.32
C TYR A 110 1.93 -16.64 -6.21
N ASN A 111 2.88 -15.82 -5.80
CA ASN A 111 2.64 -14.55 -5.16
C ASN A 111 3.11 -13.45 -6.12
N LEU A 112 2.50 -12.27 -6.02
CA LEU A 112 2.97 -11.08 -6.71
C LEU A 112 3.45 -10.07 -5.67
N ILE A 113 4.70 -9.66 -5.77
CA ILE A 113 5.32 -8.63 -4.92
C ILE A 113 5.57 -7.40 -5.78
N ALA A 114 5.30 -6.20 -5.28
CA ALA A 114 5.50 -4.95 -5.99
C ALA A 114 6.17 -3.91 -5.08
N ASP A 115 7.41 -3.56 -5.40
CA ASP A 115 8.20 -2.57 -4.68
C ASP A 115 8.07 -1.20 -5.37
N TRP A 116 7.77 -0.15 -4.59
CA TRP A 116 7.82 1.23 -5.08
C TRP A 116 9.27 1.73 -5.05
N PRO A 117 9.85 2.25 -6.15
CA PRO A 117 11.22 2.74 -6.15
C PRO A 117 11.44 3.89 -5.15
N GLY A 118 12.45 3.76 -4.29
CA GLY A 118 12.79 4.77 -3.28
C GLY A 118 12.55 4.28 -1.84
N GLY A 119 12.60 5.22 -0.89
CA GLY A 119 12.48 4.93 0.54
C GLY A 119 13.66 4.15 1.14
N ASN A 120 13.70 4.08 2.46
CA ASN A 120 14.72 3.34 3.21
C ASN A 120 14.45 1.83 3.13
N THR A 121 15.23 1.10 2.36
CA THR A 121 15.07 -0.36 2.22
C THR A 121 15.39 -1.17 3.48
N ASN A 122 15.90 -0.54 4.55
CA ASN A 122 16.03 -1.16 5.87
C ASN A 122 14.75 -1.02 6.74
N GLN A 123 13.75 -0.27 6.28
CA GLN A 123 12.45 -0.08 6.91
C GLN A 123 11.35 -0.19 5.86
N VAL A 124 10.66 -1.32 5.83
CA VAL A 124 9.68 -1.65 4.79
C VAL A 124 8.29 -1.67 5.41
N VAL A 125 7.39 -0.84 4.91
CA VAL A 125 5.94 -0.96 5.18
C VAL A 125 5.35 -1.83 4.08
N MET A 126 4.71 -2.92 4.50
CA MET A 126 4.05 -3.84 3.60
C MET A 126 2.53 -3.74 3.73
N ALA A 127 1.83 -3.78 2.59
CA ALA A 127 0.38 -3.97 2.55
C ALA A 127 0.03 -5.13 1.60
N GLY A 128 -0.91 -5.99 1.99
CA GLY A 128 -1.26 -7.14 1.18
C GLY A 128 -2.64 -7.72 1.42
N SER A 129 -2.98 -8.65 0.53
CA SER A 129 -4.26 -9.34 0.46
C SER A 129 -4.08 -10.62 -0.36
N HIS A 130 -4.75 -11.72 -0.03
CA HIS A 130 -4.81 -12.83 -0.98
C HIS A 130 -5.63 -12.48 -2.22
N LEU A 131 -5.19 -13.05 -3.34
CA LEU A 131 -5.78 -12.85 -4.65
C LEU A 131 -6.51 -14.10 -5.13
N ASP A 132 -6.29 -15.28 -4.57
CA ASP A 132 -7.12 -16.43 -4.92
C ASP A 132 -8.53 -16.35 -4.33
N SER A 133 -9.43 -17.13 -4.90
CA SER A 133 -10.76 -17.40 -4.36
C SER A 133 -10.90 -18.90 -4.09
N VAL A 134 -11.93 -19.32 -3.36
CA VAL A 134 -12.42 -20.70 -3.46
C VAL A 134 -12.82 -21.07 -4.90
N THR A 135 -12.94 -22.37 -5.18
CA THR A 135 -13.36 -22.88 -6.50
C THR A 135 -14.84 -22.68 -6.81
N THR A 136 -15.66 -22.37 -5.81
CA THR A 136 -17.14 -22.31 -5.91
C THR A 136 -17.63 -21.03 -6.60
N GLY A 137 -16.86 -19.95 -6.53
CA GLY A 137 -17.29 -18.63 -6.98
C GLY A 137 -16.15 -17.70 -7.34
N ALA A 138 -16.50 -16.48 -7.75
CA ALA A 138 -15.55 -15.47 -8.18
C ALA A 138 -14.73 -14.87 -7.03
N GLY A 139 -15.23 -14.94 -5.79
CA GLY A 139 -14.50 -14.44 -4.63
C GLY A 139 -14.36 -12.93 -4.68
N ILE A 140 -15.45 -12.19 -4.84
CA ILE A 140 -15.41 -10.74 -5.04
C ILE A 140 -15.26 -9.99 -3.72
N ASN A 141 -16.04 -10.33 -2.70
CA ASN A 141 -15.73 -9.87 -1.36
C ASN A 141 -14.50 -10.61 -0.82
N ASP A 142 -14.41 -11.92 -1.08
CA ASP A 142 -13.39 -12.82 -0.56
C ASP A 142 -12.46 -13.40 -1.66
N ASN A 143 -11.32 -12.78 -1.97
CA ASN A 143 -10.87 -11.49 -1.45
C ASN A 143 -10.52 -10.50 -2.57
N GLY A 144 -11.44 -10.39 -3.53
CA GLY A 144 -11.39 -9.31 -4.52
C GLY A 144 -11.40 -7.93 -3.86
N SER A 145 -12.13 -7.74 -2.76
CA SER A 145 -12.27 -6.46 -2.05
C SER A 145 -10.93 -5.92 -1.54
N GLY A 146 -10.18 -6.72 -0.78
CA GLY A 146 -8.84 -6.38 -0.32
C GLY A 146 -7.86 -6.24 -1.48
N SER A 147 -7.87 -7.20 -2.42
CA SER A 147 -7.01 -7.17 -3.61
C SER A 147 -7.17 -5.91 -4.45
N ALA A 148 -8.41 -5.43 -4.62
CA ALA A 148 -8.72 -4.22 -5.37
C ALA A 148 -8.30 -2.94 -4.62
N ALA A 149 -8.52 -2.87 -3.31
CA ALA A 149 -8.15 -1.71 -2.50
C ALA A 149 -6.62 -1.56 -2.40
N VAL A 150 -5.90 -2.66 -2.15
CA VAL A 150 -4.42 -2.69 -2.14
C VAL A 150 -3.88 -2.25 -3.51
N LEU A 151 -4.51 -2.66 -4.61
CA LEU A 151 -4.10 -2.25 -5.95
C LEU A 151 -4.32 -0.76 -6.16
N GLU A 152 -5.51 -0.24 -5.84
CA GLU A 152 -5.81 1.16 -6.05
C GLU A 152 -4.96 2.08 -5.16
N ALA A 153 -4.60 1.64 -3.96
CA ALA A 153 -3.65 2.33 -3.09
C ALA A 153 -2.25 2.40 -3.71
N ALA A 154 -1.74 1.28 -4.22
CA ALA A 154 -0.46 1.25 -4.94
C ALA A 154 -0.50 2.19 -6.18
N LEU A 155 -1.60 2.19 -6.93
CA LEU A 155 -1.76 3.11 -8.05
C LEU A 155 -1.84 4.58 -7.59
N ALA A 156 -2.42 4.86 -6.43
CA ALA A 156 -2.46 6.19 -5.84
C ALA A 156 -1.07 6.70 -5.45
N VAL A 157 -0.18 5.83 -4.93
CA VAL A 157 1.24 6.17 -4.66
C VAL A 157 1.90 6.69 -5.94
N SER A 158 1.73 5.98 -7.05
CA SER A 158 2.27 6.38 -8.35
C SER A 158 1.67 7.68 -8.87
N ARG A 159 0.33 7.81 -8.86
CA ARG A 159 -0.37 9.01 -9.36
C ARG A 159 -0.04 10.28 -8.59
N SER A 160 0.21 10.16 -7.29
CA SER A 160 0.61 11.28 -6.42
C SER A 160 2.12 11.53 -6.44
N ASN A 161 2.90 10.68 -7.13
CA ASN A 161 4.37 10.68 -7.11
C ASN A 161 4.92 10.69 -5.67
N TYR A 162 4.27 9.92 -4.79
CA TYR A 162 4.58 9.90 -3.37
C TYR A 162 6.01 9.38 -3.12
N GLN A 163 6.74 10.05 -2.22
CA GLN A 163 8.13 9.75 -1.87
C GLN A 163 8.22 9.44 -0.36
N PRO A 164 7.81 8.24 0.07
CA PRO A 164 7.82 7.85 1.47
C PRO A 164 9.25 7.75 2.02
N THR A 165 9.43 7.98 3.32
CA THR A 165 10.73 7.82 3.96
C THR A 165 11.08 6.33 4.11
N LYS A 166 10.08 5.48 4.40
CA LYS A 166 10.18 4.02 4.43
C LYS A 166 9.91 3.45 3.04
N HIS A 167 10.50 2.29 2.76
CA HIS A 167 10.25 1.60 1.50
C HIS A 167 8.83 0.98 1.50
N LEU A 168 8.06 1.19 0.43
CA LEU A 168 6.74 0.58 0.27
C LEU A 168 6.82 -0.70 -0.55
N ARG A 169 6.20 -1.76 -0.04
CA ARG A 169 6.04 -3.04 -0.75
C ARG A 169 4.60 -3.52 -0.66
N PHE A 170 3.98 -3.79 -1.80
CA PHE A 170 2.66 -4.38 -1.89
C PHE A 170 2.74 -5.85 -2.25
N ALA A 171 1.79 -6.66 -1.78
CA ALA A 171 1.78 -8.09 -2.06
C ALA A 171 0.38 -8.66 -2.30
N TRP A 172 0.29 -9.56 -3.26
CA TRP A 172 -0.88 -10.39 -3.53
C TRP A 172 -0.53 -11.85 -3.35
N TRP A 173 -1.16 -12.49 -2.37
CA TRP A 173 -0.87 -13.88 -2.01
C TRP A 173 -1.69 -14.85 -2.85
N GLY A 174 -1.10 -15.99 -3.19
CA GLY A 174 -1.83 -17.11 -3.76
C GLY A 174 -2.02 -18.24 -2.76
N ALA A 175 -3.04 -19.04 -2.97
CA ALA A 175 -3.33 -20.23 -2.17
C ALA A 175 -3.49 -19.93 -0.67
N GLU A 176 -4.07 -18.78 -0.33
CA GLU A 176 -4.51 -18.49 1.05
C GLU A 176 -5.57 -19.51 1.47
N GLU A 177 -6.51 -19.79 0.56
CA GLU A 177 -7.66 -20.68 0.73
C GLU A 177 -7.26 -22.15 0.98
N LEU A 178 -5.99 -22.48 0.77
CA LEU A 178 -5.38 -23.78 1.05
C LEU A 178 -4.66 -23.82 2.40
N GLY A 179 -4.78 -22.77 3.22
CA GLY A 179 -4.13 -22.61 4.52
C GLY A 179 -2.89 -21.73 4.48
N LEU A 180 -3.02 -20.50 3.98
CA LEU A 180 -2.01 -19.44 4.00
C LEU A 180 -0.73 -19.81 3.24
N VAL A 181 -0.84 -20.60 2.16
CA VAL A 181 0.34 -21.23 1.55
C VAL A 181 1.28 -20.19 0.95
N GLY A 182 0.74 -19.21 0.23
CA GLY A 182 1.52 -18.16 -0.42
C GLY A 182 2.27 -17.27 0.57
N SER A 183 1.57 -16.72 1.56
CA SER A 183 2.18 -15.87 2.59
C SER A 183 3.18 -16.63 3.46
N ARG A 184 2.88 -17.89 3.84
CA ARG A 184 3.86 -18.77 4.52
C ARG A 184 5.10 -18.99 3.67
N TYR A 185 4.92 -19.26 2.37
CA TYR A 185 6.04 -19.45 1.47
C TYR A 185 6.92 -18.20 1.38
N TYR A 186 6.32 -17.01 1.27
CA TYR A 186 7.05 -15.74 1.27
C TYR A 186 7.87 -15.55 2.55
N VAL A 187 7.23 -15.63 3.72
CA VAL A 187 7.90 -15.41 5.02
C VAL A 187 8.99 -16.44 5.31
N ASN A 188 8.77 -17.71 4.94
CA ASN A 188 9.75 -18.78 5.14
C ASN A 188 10.98 -18.66 4.23
N ASN A 189 10.85 -18.01 3.07
CA ASN A 189 11.94 -17.79 2.14
C ASN A 189 12.63 -16.42 2.31
N LEU A 190 12.16 -15.58 3.23
CA LEU A 190 12.90 -14.40 3.64
C LEU A 190 14.06 -14.77 4.56
N SER A 191 15.23 -14.19 4.30
CA SER A 191 16.32 -14.20 5.27
C SER A 191 15.89 -13.47 6.56
N SER A 192 16.49 -13.83 7.69
CA SER A 192 16.24 -13.14 8.97
C SER A 192 16.48 -11.63 8.86
N ALA A 193 17.53 -11.23 8.12
CA ALA A 193 17.83 -9.82 7.85
C ALA A 193 16.71 -9.14 7.06
N ASN A 194 16.21 -9.75 5.97
CA ASN A 194 15.13 -9.14 5.19
C ASN A 194 13.81 -9.11 5.95
N ARG A 195 13.54 -10.12 6.78
CA ARG A 195 12.37 -10.14 7.65
C ARG A 195 12.42 -9.03 8.70
N GLY A 196 13.58 -8.84 9.34
CA GLY A 196 13.78 -7.78 10.35
C GLY A 196 13.73 -6.36 9.80
N ARG A 197 13.71 -6.18 8.47
CA ARG A 197 13.51 -4.88 7.81
C ARG A 197 12.04 -4.53 7.63
N ILE A 198 11.10 -5.46 7.83
CA ILE A 198 9.67 -5.19 7.68
C ILE A 198 9.18 -4.50 8.96
N SER A 199 8.91 -3.20 8.85
CA SER A 199 8.42 -2.37 9.94
C SER A 199 6.97 -2.65 10.30
N GLY A 200 6.18 -3.14 9.34
CA GLY A 200 4.79 -3.54 9.55
C GLY A 200 4.21 -4.23 8.31
N TYR A 201 3.30 -5.18 8.53
CA TYR A 201 2.49 -5.80 7.47
C TYR A 201 0.99 -5.55 7.71
N LEU A 202 0.36 -4.84 6.78
CA LEU A 202 -1.04 -4.46 6.79
C LEU A 202 -1.85 -5.43 5.93
N ASN A 203 -2.83 -6.11 6.53
CA ASN A 203 -3.62 -7.14 5.87
C ASN A 203 -5.03 -6.67 5.57
N PHE A 204 -5.50 -6.92 4.35
CA PHE A 204 -6.84 -6.56 3.91
C PHE A 204 -7.52 -7.78 3.34
N ASP A 205 -8.48 -8.29 4.09
CA ASP A 205 -9.20 -9.51 3.79
C ASP A 205 -10.67 -9.30 4.08
N MET A 206 -11.54 -9.49 3.08
CA MET A 206 -12.98 -9.23 3.14
C MET A 206 -13.34 -7.86 3.74
N ILE A 207 -13.04 -6.78 3.00
CA ILE A 207 -13.28 -5.39 3.43
C ILE A 207 -14.53 -4.76 2.79
N GLY A 208 -15.37 -5.56 2.13
CA GLY A 208 -16.55 -5.10 1.40
C GLY A 208 -17.85 -5.84 1.73
N SER A 209 -17.95 -6.54 2.86
CA SER A 209 -19.08 -7.42 3.18
C SER A 209 -20.44 -6.70 3.08
N PRO A 210 -21.49 -7.34 2.52
CA PRO A 210 -22.77 -6.68 2.18
C PRO A 210 -23.56 -6.21 3.40
N ASN A 211 -23.37 -6.82 4.57
CA ASN A 211 -23.95 -6.42 5.84
C ASN A 211 -22.82 -6.10 6.84
N PRO A 212 -22.02 -5.05 6.61
CA PRO A 212 -20.66 -4.92 7.15
C PRO A 212 -20.63 -4.60 8.65
N GLY A 213 -19.64 -5.14 9.36
CA GLY A 213 -19.07 -4.51 10.54
C GLY A 213 -17.80 -3.74 10.18
N TYR A 214 -17.20 -3.05 11.14
CA TYR A 214 -15.90 -2.38 10.98
C TYR A 214 -14.96 -2.90 12.06
N PHE A 215 -14.15 -3.89 11.70
CA PHE A 215 -13.26 -4.59 12.60
C PHE A 215 -11.81 -4.21 12.33
N VAL A 216 -11.08 -3.90 13.39
CA VAL A 216 -9.64 -3.60 13.37
C VAL A 216 -8.91 -4.71 14.14
N TYR A 217 -7.78 -5.16 13.61
CA TYR A 217 -6.99 -6.22 14.25
C TYR A 217 -6.31 -5.69 15.52
N ASP A 218 -6.41 -6.42 16.63
CA ASP A 218 -5.78 -6.09 17.93
C ASP A 218 -4.40 -6.78 18.04
N ASP A 219 -3.48 -6.36 17.17
CA ASP A 219 -2.14 -6.94 17.01
C ASP A 219 -1.02 -5.97 17.44
N ASP A 220 -0.45 -5.21 16.50
CA ASP A 220 0.50 -4.15 16.83
C ASP A 220 -0.26 -2.88 17.26
N PRO A 221 0.04 -2.31 18.43
CA PRO A 221 -0.73 -1.19 18.98
C PRO A 221 -0.58 0.10 18.16
N VAL A 222 0.54 0.29 17.45
CA VAL A 222 0.73 1.48 16.60
C VAL A 222 -0.15 1.36 15.36
N ILE A 223 -0.08 0.20 14.68
CA ILE A 223 -0.89 -0.06 13.48
C ILE A 223 -2.39 -0.04 13.82
N GLU A 224 -2.79 -0.69 14.92
CA GLU A 224 -4.18 -0.70 15.38
C GLU A 224 -4.68 0.73 15.64
N GLN A 225 -3.90 1.54 16.36
CA GLN A 225 -4.27 2.91 16.66
C GLN A 225 -4.39 3.76 15.40
N THR A 226 -3.48 3.61 14.42
CA THR A 226 -3.58 4.31 13.13
C THR A 226 -4.92 4.05 12.43
N PHE A 227 -5.39 2.80 12.39
CA PHE A 227 -6.70 2.51 11.80
C PHE A 227 -7.85 3.07 12.65
N LYS A 228 -7.78 2.94 13.98
CA LYS A 228 -8.79 3.51 14.89
C LYS A 228 -8.88 5.03 14.78
N ASP A 229 -7.77 5.72 14.57
CA ASP A 229 -7.72 7.17 14.40
C ASP A 229 -8.44 7.60 13.12
N TYR A 230 -8.22 6.90 11.99
CA TYR A 230 -8.96 7.15 10.76
C TYR A 230 -10.48 7.00 10.98
N PHE A 231 -10.92 5.86 11.54
CA PHE A 231 -12.34 5.60 11.75
C PHE A 231 -12.99 6.57 12.75
N THR A 232 -12.25 6.96 13.79
CA THR A 232 -12.67 8.02 14.73
C THR A 232 -12.85 9.35 14.01
N GLY A 233 -11.92 9.70 13.12
CA GLY A 233 -11.95 10.92 12.31
C GLY A 233 -13.20 11.02 11.42
N ILE A 234 -13.71 9.90 10.92
CA ILE A 234 -14.94 9.85 10.12
C ILE A 234 -16.20 9.50 10.94
N GLY A 235 -16.10 9.44 12.27
CA GLY A 235 -17.22 9.20 13.18
C GLY A 235 -17.83 7.79 13.08
N VAL A 236 -17.04 6.79 12.70
CA VAL A 236 -17.47 5.39 12.58
C VAL A 236 -16.83 4.58 13.72
N PRO A 237 -17.62 3.98 14.64
CA PRO A 237 -17.05 3.17 15.70
C PRO A 237 -16.49 1.86 15.14
N THR A 238 -15.40 1.34 15.72
CA THR A 238 -14.81 0.05 15.38
C THR A 238 -14.96 -0.97 16.51
N GLU A 239 -14.84 -2.25 16.19
CA GLU A 239 -14.66 -3.33 17.16
C GLU A 239 -13.35 -4.08 16.89
N ILE A 240 -12.87 -4.82 17.88
CA ILE A 240 -11.76 -5.75 17.70
C ILE A 240 -12.19 -6.89 16.78
N GLU A 241 -11.32 -7.26 15.84
CA GLU A 241 -11.46 -8.45 15.01
C GLU A 241 -11.35 -9.72 15.88
N THR A 242 -12.33 -10.62 15.77
CA THR A 242 -12.36 -11.89 16.55
C THR A 242 -12.91 -13.09 15.77
N GLU A 243 -13.32 -12.90 14.52
CA GLU A 243 -13.85 -13.96 13.65
C GLU A 243 -12.74 -14.59 12.79
N GLY A 244 -11.87 -13.76 12.22
CA GLY A 244 -10.74 -14.14 11.40
C GLY A 244 -9.56 -14.67 12.20
N ASP A 245 -9.28 -14.11 13.39
CA ASP A 245 -8.22 -14.46 14.36
C ASP A 245 -7.17 -15.47 13.86
N GLY A 246 -6.11 -14.96 13.22
CA GLY A 246 -4.97 -15.75 12.76
C GLY A 246 -5.23 -16.65 11.53
N ARG A 247 -6.38 -16.55 10.89
CA ARG A 247 -6.76 -17.33 9.69
C ARG A 247 -6.67 -16.53 8.40
N SER A 248 -5.75 -15.58 8.33
CA SER A 248 -5.45 -14.82 7.11
C SER A 248 -3.95 -14.53 7.04
N ASP A 249 -3.49 -13.89 5.96
CA ASP A 249 -2.08 -13.81 5.58
C ASP A 249 -1.18 -13.01 6.53
N HIS A 250 -1.73 -12.31 7.51
CA HIS A 250 -0.96 -11.69 8.59
C HIS A 250 -0.34 -12.71 9.56
N ALA A 251 -0.95 -13.89 9.71
CA ALA A 251 -0.53 -14.86 10.72
C ALA A 251 0.92 -15.37 10.54
N PRO A 252 1.42 -15.65 9.32
CA PRO A 252 2.83 -16.00 9.12
C PRO A 252 3.79 -14.86 9.47
N PHE A 253 3.43 -13.60 9.21
CA PHE A 253 4.24 -12.43 9.58
C PHE A 253 4.27 -12.26 11.10
N LYS A 254 3.11 -12.30 11.76
CA LYS A 254 2.97 -12.26 13.22
C LYS A 254 3.80 -13.34 13.90
N SER A 255 3.69 -14.59 13.41
CA SER A 255 4.45 -15.74 13.93
C SER A 255 5.96 -15.58 13.78
N ALA A 256 6.40 -14.76 12.82
CA ALA A 256 7.80 -14.49 12.55
C ALA A 256 8.32 -13.21 13.23
N GLY A 257 7.50 -12.58 14.09
CA GLY A 257 7.83 -11.40 14.88
C GLY A 257 7.74 -10.07 14.13
N VAL A 258 7.08 -10.05 12.97
CA VAL A 258 6.80 -8.80 12.24
C VAL A 258 5.56 -8.14 12.83
N PRO A 259 5.55 -6.82 13.12
CA PRO A 259 4.35 -6.09 13.50
C PRO A 259 3.27 -6.23 12.43
N VAL A 260 2.02 -6.49 12.83
CA VAL A 260 0.91 -6.63 11.88
C VAL A 260 -0.31 -5.85 12.34
N GLY A 261 -1.19 -5.56 11.39
CA GLY A 261 -2.55 -5.14 11.65
C GLY A 261 -3.37 -5.24 10.37
N GLY A 262 -4.63 -4.85 10.42
CA GLY A 262 -5.51 -5.01 9.28
C GLY A 262 -6.95 -4.62 9.55
N LEU A 263 -7.75 -4.70 8.49
CA LEU A 263 -9.17 -4.39 8.49
C LEU A 263 -9.97 -5.59 8.01
N PHE A 264 -11.18 -5.71 8.54
CA PHE A 264 -12.13 -6.76 8.19
C PHE A 264 -13.56 -6.24 8.34
N THR A 265 -14.49 -6.77 7.55
CA THR A 265 -15.90 -6.36 7.61
C THR A 265 -16.88 -7.46 8.03
N GLY A 266 -16.34 -8.61 8.46
CA GLY A 266 -17.14 -9.75 8.91
C GLY A 266 -17.38 -10.77 7.80
N ALA A 267 -17.51 -12.05 8.16
CA ALA A 267 -17.79 -13.13 7.20
C ALA A 267 -19.10 -13.83 7.55
N SER A 268 -19.03 -15.08 8.00
CA SER A 268 -20.17 -15.96 8.25
C SER A 268 -20.95 -15.66 9.54
N ARG A 269 -20.34 -14.97 10.52
CA ARG A 269 -21.00 -14.67 11.81
C ARG A 269 -22.22 -13.77 11.62
N ALA A 270 -23.26 -14.04 12.41
CA ALA A 270 -24.46 -13.23 12.42
C ALA A 270 -24.20 -11.87 13.10
N LYS A 271 -24.53 -10.78 12.40
CA LYS A 271 -24.50 -9.43 12.97
C LYS A 271 -25.51 -9.34 14.12
N THR A 272 -25.06 -8.85 15.27
CA THR A 272 -25.91 -8.69 16.46
C THR A 272 -26.79 -7.44 16.39
N ALA A 273 -27.85 -7.39 17.20
CA ALA A 273 -28.69 -6.19 17.32
C ALA A 273 -27.87 -4.96 17.77
N ALA A 274 -26.92 -5.15 18.69
CA ALA A 274 -26.03 -4.08 19.14
C ALA A 274 -25.14 -3.56 18.01
N GLN A 275 -24.63 -4.43 17.14
CA GLN A 275 -23.86 -4.03 15.95
C GLN A 275 -24.71 -3.30 14.91
N VAL A 276 -25.98 -3.66 14.75
CA VAL A 276 -26.92 -2.90 13.90
C VAL A 276 -27.14 -1.49 14.41
N THR A 277 -27.21 -1.28 15.73
CA THR A 277 -27.32 0.08 16.29
C THR A 277 -26.16 0.99 15.89
N LYS A 278 -24.95 0.45 15.69
CA LYS A 278 -23.73 1.22 15.37
C LYS A 278 -23.51 1.37 13.87
N TRP A 279 -23.79 0.32 13.10
CA TRP A 279 -23.37 0.22 11.70
C TRP A 279 -24.53 0.05 10.72
N GLY A 280 -25.77 -0.05 11.22
CA GLY A 280 -26.92 -0.42 10.42
C GLY A 280 -26.86 -1.86 9.90
N GLY A 281 -27.65 -2.13 8.85
CA GLY A 281 -27.78 -3.46 8.26
C GLY A 281 -28.85 -4.31 8.93
N THR A 282 -28.66 -5.63 8.96
CA THR A 282 -29.69 -6.58 9.40
C THR A 282 -29.18 -7.47 10.53
N SER A 283 -29.88 -7.45 11.67
CA SER A 283 -29.57 -8.29 12.83
C SER A 283 -29.93 -9.75 12.54
N GLY A 284 -29.13 -10.68 13.06
CA GLY A 284 -29.33 -12.13 12.89
C GLY A 284 -28.95 -12.65 11.50
N GLN A 285 -28.49 -11.78 10.59
CA GLN A 285 -27.97 -12.16 9.28
C GLN A 285 -26.44 -12.11 9.28
N ALA A 286 -25.81 -12.99 8.50
CA ALA A 286 -24.35 -12.96 8.34
C ALA A 286 -23.87 -11.59 7.85
N PHE A 287 -22.62 -11.23 8.19
CA PHE A 287 -21.95 -10.07 7.59
C PHE A 287 -21.81 -10.25 6.08
N ASP A 288 -21.42 -11.46 5.65
CA ASP A 288 -21.43 -11.94 4.29
C ASP A 288 -22.20 -13.27 4.19
N ARG A 289 -23.35 -13.25 3.50
CA ARG A 289 -24.19 -14.45 3.28
C ARG A 289 -23.69 -15.32 2.13
N CYS A 290 -22.76 -14.81 1.35
CA CYS A 290 -22.16 -15.46 0.19
C CYS A 290 -20.70 -15.87 0.45
N TYR A 291 -20.23 -15.84 1.70
CA TYR A 291 -18.92 -16.34 2.09
C TYR A 291 -18.66 -17.73 1.49
N HIS A 292 -17.53 -17.90 0.80
CA HIS A 292 -17.11 -19.13 0.08
C HIS A 292 -18.17 -19.70 -0.90
N SER A 293 -19.07 -18.87 -1.41
CA SER A 293 -20.22 -19.30 -2.21
C SER A 293 -20.20 -18.69 -3.62
N SER A 294 -20.94 -19.30 -4.55
CA SER A 294 -21.02 -18.84 -5.95
C SER A 294 -21.67 -17.47 -6.11
N CYS A 295 -22.45 -17.02 -5.12
CA CYS A 295 -23.07 -15.71 -5.12
C CYS A 295 -22.12 -14.58 -4.66
N ASP A 296 -20.88 -14.90 -4.26
CA ASP A 296 -19.85 -13.88 -4.01
C ASP A 296 -19.35 -13.29 -5.34
N THR A 297 -20.13 -12.32 -5.81
CA THR A 297 -20.02 -11.64 -7.09
C THR A 297 -19.98 -10.13 -6.86
N THR A 298 -19.93 -9.32 -7.92
CA THR A 298 -19.98 -7.85 -7.79
C THR A 298 -21.24 -7.29 -7.15
N SER A 299 -22.31 -8.09 -7.01
CA SER A 299 -23.50 -7.70 -6.23
C SER A 299 -23.35 -7.95 -4.72
N ASN A 300 -22.29 -8.65 -4.29
CA ASN A 300 -22.04 -9.03 -2.90
C ASN A 300 -21.15 -8.02 -2.16
N ILE A 301 -21.24 -6.74 -2.53
CA ILE A 301 -20.37 -5.69 -1.99
C ILE A 301 -21.21 -4.56 -1.41
N ASN A 302 -20.85 -4.11 -0.21
CA ASN A 302 -21.30 -2.84 0.34
C ASN A 302 -20.33 -1.72 -0.06
N ASP A 303 -20.77 -0.83 -0.95
CA ASP A 303 -19.92 0.26 -1.46
C ASP A 303 -19.37 1.15 -0.35
N THR A 304 -20.18 1.48 0.67
CA THR A 304 -19.72 2.34 1.79
C THR A 304 -18.64 1.69 2.63
N ALA A 305 -18.73 0.37 2.87
CA ALA A 305 -17.68 -0.35 3.59
C ALA A 305 -16.40 -0.46 2.74
N LEU A 306 -16.55 -0.76 1.44
CA LEU A 306 -15.40 -0.83 0.53
C LEU A 306 -14.66 0.51 0.45
N ASP A 307 -15.40 1.61 0.31
CA ASP A 307 -14.88 2.99 0.27
C ASP A 307 -14.08 3.32 1.54
N ARG A 308 -14.74 3.24 2.71
CA ARG A 308 -14.12 3.56 4.01
C ARG A 308 -12.87 2.73 4.31
N ASN A 309 -12.90 1.43 4.02
CA ASN A 309 -11.73 0.58 4.27
C ASN A 309 -10.60 0.82 3.26
N SER A 310 -10.93 1.19 2.02
CA SER A 310 -9.92 1.56 1.01
C SER A 310 -9.20 2.85 1.41
N ASP A 311 -9.95 3.86 1.86
CA ASP A 311 -9.38 5.10 2.37
C ASP A 311 -8.58 4.89 3.66
N ALA A 312 -9.08 4.06 4.58
CA ALA A 312 -8.36 3.69 5.80
C ALA A 312 -7.03 2.98 5.50
N LEU A 313 -7.00 2.13 4.46
CA LEU A 313 -5.78 1.52 3.95
C LEU A 313 -4.80 2.58 3.47
N ALA A 314 -5.25 3.51 2.61
CA ALA A 314 -4.38 4.58 2.10
C ALA A 314 -3.85 5.45 3.25
N TYR A 315 -4.70 5.82 4.19
CA TYR A 315 -4.32 6.55 5.40
C TYR A 315 -3.20 5.85 6.16
N ALA A 316 -3.37 4.55 6.46
CA ALA A 316 -2.36 3.79 7.19
C ALA A 316 -1.06 3.60 6.41
N VAL A 317 -1.13 3.38 5.10
CA VAL A 317 0.07 3.26 4.25
C VAL A 317 0.88 4.56 4.28
N TRP A 318 0.22 5.72 4.12
CA TRP A 318 0.90 7.02 4.20
C TRP A 318 1.47 7.25 5.58
N GLU A 319 0.63 7.25 6.62
CA GLU A 319 1.03 7.56 8.00
C GLU A 319 2.18 6.67 8.49
N LEU A 320 2.13 5.37 8.22
CA LEU A 320 3.15 4.44 8.70
C LEU A 320 4.43 4.46 7.87
N SER A 321 4.42 5.05 6.68
CA SER A 321 5.58 5.09 5.78
C SER A 321 6.39 6.39 5.82
N GLU A 322 5.94 7.37 6.61
CA GLU A 322 6.68 8.59 6.97
C GLU A 322 7.82 8.35 7.96
#